data_AF-A0A3M7C2Q7-F1
#
_entry.id   AF-A0A3M7C2Q7-F1
#
_cell.length_a   1.000
_cell.length_b   1.000
_cell.length_c   1.000
_cell.angle_alpha   90.00
_cell.angle_beta   90.00
_cell.angle_gamma   90.00
#
_symmetry.space_group_name_H-M   'P 1'
#
loop_
_entity.id
_entity.type
_entity.pdbx_description
1 polymer ?
#
loop_
_entity_poly.entity_id
_entity_poly.type
_entity_poly.pdbx_seq_one_letter_code
_entity_poly.pdbx_strand_id
1 'polypeptide(L)'
;MATNMAAHDYYRQNSYYTNPQDDYARFGYRTDAPLPPLPASTQSQSPFNDTTYPYKHPTPSQSYAGSQGRIHDDADPFEDENAIPMSGRRPKHDSSATIQPILPHQQEDPFVRDADPDKRRRRRRDKEKSGWFSGKITWVVYILSAVELVVFLAEIIKNAVLTGSPIEIHPSFNPMIGPSPYVLINMGARYPACMHNMPNIQNASVEISWPCPNATSTTGASVTCSLSDLCGFNGVPNPHAGGSITDQPAPNQWWRFIIPIFLHAGIIHIGFNLLLQLTLGRDVEKLIGSVRFAIVYLAAGIFGFVLGGNYAANGIASCGCSGSLFGILAITLLDLLYTWRERKSPIKDLLFIIADVVIAFVLGLLPGLDNFSHIGGFLMGLVLGVCILRSPAVVASRKHSVVEQHGSTARYSGLSHPSSSAHREEGLKGFLRAPLTFFQNRKTIWWSWWLVRAAALIACLVGFILLIENFYKEDANRCSWCKYLSCLPVN
;
A
#
# COMPACT_ATOMS: atom_id res chain seq x y z
N MET A 1 -44.72 -20.71 -24.46
CA MET A 1 -45.06 -19.29 -24.24
C MET A 1 -44.57 -18.91 -22.86
N ALA A 2 -43.79 -17.85 -22.80
CA ALA A 2 -42.90 -17.47 -21.71
C ALA A 2 -43.63 -16.97 -20.45
N THR A 3 -43.06 -17.23 -19.27
CA THR A 3 -43.18 -16.36 -18.09
C THR A 3 -41.91 -16.51 -17.22
N ASN A 4 -41.25 -15.37 -17.00
CA ASN A 4 -40.18 -15.15 -16.04
C ASN A 4 -40.67 -15.42 -14.61
N MET A 5 -39.86 -16.08 -13.78
CA MET A 5 -39.94 -15.97 -12.33
C MET A 5 -38.54 -15.77 -11.76
N ALA A 6 -38.23 -14.50 -11.49
CA ALA A 6 -37.15 -14.10 -10.60
C ALA A 6 -37.62 -14.32 -9.15
N ALA A 7 -36.83 -15.05 -8.37
CA ALA A 7 -37.09 -15.27 -6.95
C ALA A 7 -36.43 -14.15 -6.13
N HIS A 8 -37.08 -12.99 -6.09
CA HIS A 8 -36.81 -11.94 -5.11
C HIS A 8 -38.16 -11.37 -4.66
N ASP A 9 -38.79 -12.01 -3.68
CA ASP A 9 -39.88 -11.41 -2.90
C ASP A 9 -40.08 -12.20 -1.60
N TYR A 10 -39.21 -11.93 -0.63
CA TYR A 10 -39.46 -12.24 0.78
C TYR A 10 -39.02 -11.00 1.56
N TYR A 11 -39.86 -9.96 1.61
CA TYR A 11 -39.98 -8.97 2.69
C TYR A 11 -40.88 -7.82 2.24
N ARG A 12 -42.20 -8.04 2.22
CA ARG A 12 -43.16 -6.95 2.36
C ARG A 12 -44.48 -7.45 2.92
N GLN A 13 -44.70 -7.24 4.22
CA GLN A 13 -46.04 -7.30 4.80
C GLN A 13 -46.67 -5.91 4.78
N ASN A 14 -47.95 -5.92 4.47
CA ASN A 14 -48.88 -4.83 4.23
C ASN A 14 -49.05 -3.86 5.40
N SER A 15 -49.32 -2.60 5.05
CA SER A 15 -50.35 -1.79 5.70
C SER A 15 -51.16 -1.07 4.62
N TYR A 16 -52.44 -1.45 4.51
CA TYR A 16 -53.46 -0.82 3.67
C TYR A 16 -53.77 0.60 4.16
N TYR A 17 -54.07 1.54 3.24
CA TYR A 17 -55.37 2.23 3.11
C TYR A 17 -55.34 3.37 2.05
N THR A 18 -56.38 3.36 1.21
CA THR A 18 -57.07 4.47 0.48
C THR A 18 -56.49 5.18 -0.77
N ASN A 19 -57.15 4.84 -1.90
CA ASN A 19 -57.46 5.48 -3.21
C ASN A 19 -57.81 7.02 -3.20
N PRO A 20 -58.15 7.68 -4.35
CA PRO A 20 -57.59 7.74 -5.73
C PRO A 20 -57.54 9.21 -6.29
N GLN A 21 -57.38 9.36 -7.63
CA GLN A 21 -57.57 10.55 -8.53
C GLN A 21 -56.25 11.15 -9.05
N ASP A 22 -56.08 11.63 -10.28
CA ASP A 22 -56.83 11.61 -11.55
C ASP A 22 -55.83 12.09 -12.64
N ASP A 23 -56.19 11.89 -13.91
CA ASP A 23 -55.74 12.62 -15.12
C ASP A 23 -54.28 12.51 -15.60
N TYR A 24 -54.08 11.86 -16.76
CA TYR A 24 -54.06 12.56 -18.06
C TYR A 24 -53.73 11.57 -19.20
N ALA A 25 -54.63 11.50 -20.17
CA ALA A 25 -54.36 10.98 -21.51
C ALA A 25 -54.52 12.14 -22.51
N ARG A 26 -53.58 12.30 -23.46
CA ARG A 26 -53.82 12.51 -24.91
C ARG A 26 -52.65 13.17 -25.69
N PHE A 27 -52.28 12.51 -26.81
CA PHE A 27 -51.82 12.97 -28.15
C PHE A 27 -50.66 13.99 -28.26
N GLY A 28 -49.76 13.97 -29.25
CA GLY A 28 -49.64 13.24 -30.52
C GLY A 28 -48.40 13.74 -31.31
N TYR A 29 -48.02 13.00 -32.37
CA TYR A 29 -46.85 13.19 -33.24
C TYR A 29 -46.96 14.32 -34.29
N ARG A 30 -45.86 15.05 -34.57
CA ARG A 30 -45.28 15.48 -35.90
C ARG A 30 -44.19 16.55 -35.71
N THR A 31 -42.89 16.28 -35.96
CA THR A 31 -42.05 16.41 -37.19
C THR A 31 -41.50 17.82 -37.52
N ASP A 32 -40.18 17.83 -37.79
CA ASP A 32 -39.35 18.71 -38.65
C ASP A 32 -38.72 20.03 -38.11
N ALA A 33 -37.39 20.03 -37.95
CA ALA A 33 -36.46 21.05 -38.49
C ALA A 33 -34.96 20.69 -38.23
N PRO A 34 -34.00 21.15 -39.07
CA PRO A 34 -32.70 20.51 -39.32
C PRO A 34 -31.46 21.21 -38.70
N LEU A 35 -30.33 20.47 -38.65
CA LEU A 35 -29.01 20.89 -38.13
C LEU A 35 -28.20 21.75 -39.12
N PRO A 36 -27.34 22.69 -38.64
CA PRO A 36 -26.40 23.43 -39.49
C PRO A 36 -25.00 22.79 -39.61
N PRO A 37 -24.22 23.08 -40.69
CA PRO A 37 -23.03 22.33 -41.08
C PRO A 37 -21.68 22.98 -40.71
N LEU A 38 -20.63 22.15 -40.74
CA LEU A 38 -19.21 22.50 -40.61
C LEU A 38 -18.64 23.09 -41.93
N PRO A 39 -17.65 24.02 -41.89
CA PRO A 39 -16.86 24.35 -43.07
C PRO A 39 -15.47 23.69 -43.06
N ALA A 40 -15.07 23.22 -44.25
CA ALA A 40 -13.75 22.70 -44.60
C ALA A 40 -12.87 23.76 -45.29
N SER A 41 -11.58 23.44 -45.36
CA SER A 41 -10.42 24.20 -45.84
C SER A 41 -10.43 24.71 -47.29
N THR A 42 -9.84 25.90 -47.52
CA THR A 42 -9.15 26.25 -48.77
C THR A 42 -7.92 27.14 -48.50
N GLN A 43 -6.86 26.89 -49.27
CA GLN A 43 -5.56 27.59 -49.30
C GLN A 43 -5.66 28.94 -50.05
N SER A 44 -4.91 29.95 -49.61
CA SER A 44 -4.27 30.92 -50.53
C SER A 44 -3.02 31.56 -49.87
N GLN A 45 -2.02 31.83 -50.71
CA GLN A 45 -0.64 32.22 -50.37
C GLN A 45 -0.46 33.73 -50.10
N SER A 46 0.66 34.04 -49.44
CA SER A 46 1.21 35.37 -49.10
C SER A 46 1.56 36.27 -50.29
N PRO A 47 1.82 37.56 -50.00
CA PRO A 47 2.96 38.21 -50.65
C PRO A 47 3.78 39.17 -49.74
N PHE A 48 5.12 39.17 -49.94
CA PHE A 48 6.18 40.09 -49.41
C PHE A 48 6.62 39.86 -47.93
N ASN A 49 7.75 39.20 -47.59
CA ASN A 49 9.19 39.31 -47.94
C ASN A 49 9.92 40.50 -47.28
N ASP A 50 10.84 40.26 -46.33
CA ASP A 50 12.31 40.35 -46.55
C ASP A 50 13.16 40.06 -45.29
N THR A 51 14.09 39.11 -45.47
CA THR A 51 15.52 39.02 -45.05
C THR A 51 16.08 39.59 -43.72
N THR A 52 17.18 38.92 -43.28
CA THR A 52 18.34 39.41 -42.46
C THR A 52 18.37 38.88 -41.00
N TYR A 53 19.29 38.07 -40.43
CA TYR A 53 20.55 37.35 -40.76
C TYR A 53 20.69 36.16 -39.75
N PRO A 54 21.38 35.04 -40.07
CA PRO A 54 21.66 33.93 -39.15
C PRO A 54 23.11 33.95 -38.61
N TYR A 55 23.31 33.64 -37.32
CA TYR A 55 24.64 33.48 -36.71
C TYR A 55 25.04 32.00 -36.64
N LYS A 56 26.16 31.64 -37.27
CA LYS A 56 26.75 30.30 -37.33
C LYS A 56 27.85 30.13 -36.25
N HIS A 57 27.93 28.91 -35.70
CA HIS A 57 29.05 28.42 -34.89
C HIS A 57 30.33 28.20 -35.73
N PRO A 58 31.53 28.45 -35.18
CA PRO A 58 32.76 27.94 -35.74
C PRO A 58 33.31 26.73 -34.95
N THR A 59 33.62 25.67 -35.68
CA THR A 59 34.61 24.64 -35.35
C THR A 59 35.93 25.00 -36.03
N PRO A 60 37.11 24.63 -35.48
CA PRO A 60 38.33 24.55 -36.26
C PRO A 60 38.83 23.11 -36.40
N SER A 61 39.25 22.78 -37.62
CA SER A 61 40.06 21.61 -37.95
C SER A 61 41.48 22.05 -38.34
N GLN A 62 42.45 21.21 -37.93
CA GLN A 62 43.83 20.93 -38.38
C GLN A 62 44.23 21.49 -39.77
N SER A 63 45.49 21.81 -40.16
CA SER A 63 46.86 21.50 -39.72
C SER A 63 47.93 22.09 -40.69
N TYR A 64 49.21 22.06 -40.29
CA TYR A 64 50.49 21.95 -41.06
C TYR A 64 51.33 23.17 -41.53
N ALA A 65 52.65 23.00 -41.27
CA ALA A 65 53.88 23.54 -41.90
C ALA A 65 54.21 25.04 -41.69
N GLY A 66 55.45 25.50 -41.51
CA GLY A 66 56.79 24.89 -41.53
C GLY A 66 57.86 26.00 -41.62
N SER A 67 59.00 25.77 -40.95
CA SER A 67 60.37 26.27 -41.18
C SER A 67 60.73 27.77 -41.30
N GLN A 68 61.68 28.14 -40.42
CA GLN A 68 62.96 28.83 -40.69
C GLN A 68 63.01 30.31 -41.07
N GLY A 69 63.80 31.06 -40.28
CA GLY A 69 64.44 32.28 -40.73
C GLY A 69 65.19 33.05 -39.64
N ARG A 70 66.47 32.71 -39.40
CA ARG A 70 67.66 33.61 -39.44
C ARG A 70 68.75 33.20 -38.44
N ILE A 71 69.97 33.19 -38.97
CA ILE A 71 71.24 32.82 -38.36
C ILE A 71 72.21 34.02 -38.55
N HIS A 72 73.14 34.20 -37.59
CA HIS A 72 74.39 35.03 -37.55
C HIS A 72 74.21 36.57 -37.34
N ASP A 73 74.92 37.29 -36.45
CA ASP A 73 76.21 37.11 -35.75
C ASP A 73 76.31 37.88 -34.39
N ASP A 74 77.15 37.34 -33.50
CA ASP A 74 78.06 37.89 -32.47
C ASP A 74 77.76 39.16 -31.63
N ALA A 75 77.70 38.99 -30.30
CA ALA A 75 78.71 39.47 -29.32
C ALA A 75 78.17 39.41 -27.87
N ASP A 76 78.85 38.65 -27.01
CA ASP A 76 78.63 38.56 -25.56
C ASP A 76 79.55 39.55 -24.81
N PRO A 77 79.04 40.41 -23.92
CA PRO A 77 79.87 41.17 -23.00
C PRO A 77 79.57 40.82 -21.53
N PHE A 78 80.43 39.95 -20.98
CA PHE A 78 80.79 39.80 -19.55
C PHE A 78 79.69 39.23 -18.65
N GLU A 79 79.74 37.95 -18.23
CA GLU A 79 80.78 37.30 -17.40
C GLU A 79 81.25 38.16 -16.22
N ASP A 80 80.67 37.91 -15.05
CA ASP A 80 81.31 38.12 -13.77
C ASP A 80 81.24 36.86 -12.89
N GLU A 81 82.42 36.26 -12.73
CA GLU A 81 82.76 35.17 -11.82
C GLU A 81 82.48 35.56 -10.36
N ASN A 82 81.56 34.85 -9.70
CA ASN A 82 81.58 34.62 -8.25
C ASN A 82 80.64 33.45 -7.88
N ALA A 83 81.00 32.25 -8.33
CA ALA A 83 80.36 31.02 -7.90
C ALA A 83 81.13 30.39 -6.73
N ILE A 84 80.52 30.36 -5.54
CA ILE A 84 80.92 29.45 -4.45
C ILE A 84 79.82 28.38 -4.34
N PRO A 85 80.10 27.10 -4.66
CA PRO A 85 79.14 26.03 -4.46
C PRO A 85 79.37 25.39 -3.10
N MET A 86 78.35 25.28 -2.24
CA MET A 86 78.39 24.31 -1.14
C MET A 86 77.05 23.64 -0.86
N SER A 87 77.12 22.32 -0.99
CA SER A 87 76.20 21.29 -0.51
C SER A 87 75.82 21.45 0.96
N GLY A 88 74.52 21.33 1.27
CA GLY A 88 74.00 21.32 2.63
C GLY A 88 73.16 20.09 2.94
N ARG A 89 73.80 19.02 3.41
CA ARG A 89 73.17 17.90 4.12
C ARG A 89 72.68 18.39 5.49
N ARG A 90 71.49 17.92 5.91
CA ARG A 90 70.81 18.21 7.19
C ARG A 90 71.72 18.11 8.43
N PRO A 91 71.38 18.82 9.52
CA PRO A 91 70.97 18.09 10.72
C PRO A 91 69.72 18.65 11.42
N LYS A 92 69.10 17.75 12.21
CA LYS A 92 67.96 17.98 13.11
C LYS A 92 68.31 19.01 14.20
N HIS A 93 67.38 19.91 14.54
CA HIS A 93 66.95 20.13 15.93
C HIS A 93 65.65 20.95 16.00
N ASP A 94 64.91 20.68 17.07
CA ASP A 94 63.54 21.09 17.37
C ASP A 94 63.33 22.60 17.65
N SER A 95 62.04 22.97 17.59
CA SER A 95 61.36 24.06 18.31
C SER A 95 61.32 25.44 17.63
N SER A 96 60.16 25.79 17.08
CA SER A 96 59.35 26.96 17.49
C SER A 96 58.35 27.35 16.41
N ALA A 97 57.21 27.89 16.85
CA ALA A 97 56.04 28.19 16.06
C ALA A 97 56.32 29.02 14.79
N THR A 98 55.77 28.61 13.66
CA THR A 98 55.52 29.53 12.54
C THR A 98 54.18 29.18 11.90
N ILE A 99 53.24 30.11 12.10
CA ILE A 99 51.94 30.21 11.45
C ILE A 99 52.18 30.19 9.93
N GLN A 100 51.61 29.21 9.22
CA GLN A 100 51.57 29.29 7.76
C GLN A 100 50.54 30.33 7.32
N PRO A 101 50.83 31.19 6.32
CA PRO A 101 49.87 32.15 5.81
C PRO A 101 48.74 31.41 5.06
N ILE A 102 47.51 31.77 5.40
CA ILE A 102 46.29 31.30 4.74
C ILE A 102 46.25 31.87 3.32
N LEU A 103 46.29 31.01 2.31
CA LEU A 103 45.99 31.35 0.92
C LEU A 103 44.48 31.68 0.77
N PRO A 104 44.10 32.81 0.15
CA PRO A 104 42.70 33.23 0.07
C PRO A 104 41.99 32.52 -1.10
N HIS A 105 41.80 31.21 -1.00
CA HIS A 105 40.98 30.42 -1.94
C HIS A 105 40.10 29.40 -1.21
N GLN A 106 39.45 29.79 -0.11
CA GLN A 106 38.48 28.90 0.54
C GLN A 106 37.41 29.64 1.36
N GLN A 107 36.96 30.78 0.84
CA GLN A 107 35.74 31.41 1.32
C GLN A 107 34.57 30.77 0.55
N GLU A 108 33.93 29.77 1.17
CA GLU A 108 32.73 29.14 0.61
C GLU A 108 31.56 30.12 0.66
N ASP A 109 31.26 30.77 -0.47
CA ASP A 109 30.05 31.57 -0.63
C ASP A 109 28.80 30.67 -0.69
N PRO A 110 27.77 30.91 0.16
CA PRO A 110 26.56 30.08 0.22
C PRO A 110 25.72 30.03 -1.08
N PHE A 111 25.95 30.96 -2.01
CA PHE A 111 25.16 31.13 -3.23
C PHE A 111 25.72 30.39 -4.46
N VAL A 112 26.90 29.76 -4.36
CA VAL A 112 27.55 29.01 -5.47
C VAL A 112 27.38 27.50 -5.29
N ARG A 113 26.30 27.05 -4.62
CA ARG A 113 26.12 25.62 -4.29
C ARG A 113 25.60 24.77 -5.46
N ASP A 114 25.15 25.40 -6.53
CA ASP A 114 24.39 24.73 -7.61
C ASP A 114 25.12 24.64 -8.97
N ALA A 115 26.38 25.05 -9.06
CA ALA A 115 27.13 25.07 -10.33
C ALA A 115 28.09 23.88 -10.54
N ASP A 116 28.02 22.82 -9.72
CA ASP A 116 28.88 21.63 -9.90
C ASP A 116 28.15 20.57 -10.78
N PRO A 117 28.48 20.47 -12.09
CA PRO A 117 27.88 19.49 -13.00
C PRO A 117 28.22 18.06 -12.61
N ASP A 118 29.36 17.83 -11.94
CA ASP A 118 29.79 16.49 -11.53
C ASP A 118 28.98 15.98 -10.34
N LYS A 119 28.60 16.83 -9.39
CA LYS A 119 27.63 16.46 -8.33
C LYS A 119 26.27 16.07 -8.91
N ARG A 120 25.80 16.80 -9.94
CA ARG A 120 24.52 16.52 -10.60
C ARG A 120 24.57 15.21 -11.40
N ARG A 121 25.70 14.95 -12.08
CA ARG A 121 25.98 13.66 -12.75
C ARG A 121 26.05 12.50 -11.75
N ARG A 122 26.72 12.69 -10.61
CA ARG A 122 26.84 11.67 -9.56
C ARG A 122 25.48 11.31 -8.96
N ARG A 123 24.66 12.32 -8.61
CA ARG A 123 23.27 12.12 -8.15
C ARG A 123 22.40 11.41 -9.18
N ARG A 124 22.54 11.75 -10.46
CA ARG A 124 21.79 11.10 -11.55
C ARG A 124 22.22 9.64 -11.70
N ARG A 125 23.53 9.36 -11.64
CA ARG A 125 24.12 8.01 -11.70
C ARG A 125 23.76 7.16 -10.48
N ASP A 126 23.64 7.74 -9.30
CA ASP A 126 23.21 7.03 -8.07
C ASP A 126 21.71 6.70 -8.11
N LYS A 127 20.88 7.58 -8.67
CA LYS A 127 19.46 7.29 -8.98
C LYS A 127 19.29 6.21 -10.04
N GLU A 128 20.18 6.18 -11.03
CA GLU A 128 20.18 5.19 -12.12
C GLU A 128 20.65 3.81 -11.64
N LYS A 129 21.53 3.77 -10.63
CA LYS A 129 22.01 2.53 -9.98
C LYS A 129 21.05 1.98 -8.93
N SER A 130 20.10 2.78 -8.42
CA SER A 130 19.05 2.28 -7.53
C SER A 130 17.90 1.66 -8.33
N GLY A 131 18.15 0.55 -9.02
CA GLY A 131 17.09 -0.22 -9.69
C GLY A 131 16.05 -0.74 -8.69
N TRP A 132 14.90 -1.25 -9.19
CA TRP A 132 13.84 -1.84 -8.34
C TRP A 132 14.43 -2.79 -7.32
N PHE A 133 15.51 -3.53 -7.62
CA PHE A 133 16.15 -4.50 -6.72
C PHE A 133 17.34 -3.99 -5.91
N SER A 134 17.72 -2.72 -5.99
CA SER A 134 18.85 -2.16 -5.23
C SER A 134 18.44 -1.78 -3.81
N GLY A 135 18.93 -2.52 -2.80
CA GLY A 135 18.73 -2.23 -1.38
C GLY A 135 18.57 -3.49 -0.51
N LYS A 136 18.12 -3.32 0.74
CA LYS A 136 17.72 -4.45 1.59
C LYS A 136 16.61 -5.25 0.91
N ILE A 137 16.76 -6.57 0.89
CA ILE A 137 15.79 -7.49 0.31
C ILE A 137 14.53 -7.50 1.18
N THR A 138 13.38 -7.25 0.56
CA THR A 138 12.04 -7.28 1.16
C THR A 138 11.49 -8.69 1.08
N TRP A 139 12.05 -9.58 1.90
CA TRP A 139 11.75 -11.01 1.86
C TRP A 139 10.27 -11.30 2.12
N VAL A 140 9.65 -10.60 3.07
CA VAL A 140 8.26 -10.93 3.47
C VAL A 140 7.28 -10.57 2.36
N VAL A 141 7.41 -9.39 1.76
CA VAL A 141 6.56 -8.98 0.63
C VAL A 141 6.69 -9.98 -0.53
N TYR A 142 7.90 -10.38 -0.90
CA TYR A 142 8.10 -11.33 -2.00
C TYR A 142 7.58 -12.72 -1.68
N ILE A 143 7.77 -13.21 -0.44
CA ILE A 143 7.25 -14.51 -0.01
C ILE A 143 5.73 -14.50 -0.01
N LEU A 144 5.09 -13.48 0.56
CA LEU A 144 3.63 -13.35 0.59
C LEU A 144 3.07 -13.28 -0.84
N SER A 145 3.64 -12.46 -1.71
CA SER A 145 3.23 -12.40 -3.12
C SER A 145 3.40 -13.73 -3.85
N ALA A 146 4.47 -14.48 -3.59
CA ALA A 146 4.65 -15.81 -4.17
C ALA A 146 3.60 -16.80 -3.66
N VAL A 147 3.30 -16.77 -2.35
CA VAL A 147 2.25 -17.61 -1.74
C VAL A 147 0.88 -17.28 -2.35
N GLU A 148 0.52 -16.00 -2.45
CA GLU A 148 -0.73 -15.55 -3.07
C GLU A 148 -0.86 -16.01 -4.52
N LEU A 149 0.22 -15.93 -5.31
CA LEU A 149 0.22 -16.43 -6.68
C LEU A 149 0.03 -17.95 -6.77
N VAL A 150 0.68 -18.70 -5.88
CA VAL A 150 0.55 -20.17 -5.82
C VAL A 150 -0.87 -20.57 -5.39
N VAL A 151 -1.42 -19.89 -4.38
CA VAL A 151 -2.79 -20.12 -3.91
C VAL A 151 -3.79 -19.77 -5.02
N PHE A 152 -3.60 -18.65 -5.72
CA PHE A 152 -4.45 -18.26 -6.84
C PHE A 152 -4.41 -19.26 -8.00
N LEU A 153 -3.25 -19.83 -8.29
CA LEU A 153 -3.15 -20.93 -9.27
C LEU A 153 -3.96 -22.15 -8.80
N ALA A 154 -3.89 -22.50 -7.51
CA ALA A 154 -4.68 -23.58 -6.95
C ALA A 154 -6.20 -23.29 -7.00
N GLU A 155 -6.62 -22.03 -6.82
CA GLU A 155 -8.02 -21.61 -6.96
C GLU A 155 -8.55 -21.84 -8.38
N ILE A 156 -7.78 -21.42 -9.38
CA ILE A 156 -8.14 -21.62 -10.79
C ILE A 156 -8.19 -23.12 -11.14
N ILE A 157 -7.21 -23.90 -10.69
CA ILE A 157 -7.19 -25.36 -10.92
C ILE A 157 -8.41 -26.02 -10.28
N LYS A 158 -8.70 -25.68 -9.01
CA LYS A 158 -9.84 -26.27 -8.30
C LYS A 158 -11.17 -25.88 -8.95
N ASN A 159 -11.30 -24.63 -9.42
CA ASN A 159 -12.46 -24.20 -10.19
C ASN A 159 -12.59 -25.01 -11.49
N ALA A 160 -11.50 -25.17 -12.25
CA ALA A 160 -11.52 -25.97 -13.48
C ALA A 160 -11.94 -27.43 -13.25
N VAL A 161 -11.51 -28.04 -12.14
CA VAL A 161 -11.90 -29.41 -11.78
C VAL A 161 -13.38 -29.50 -11.40
N LEU A 162 -13.92 -28.51 -10.70
CA LEU A 162 -15.29 -28.54 -10.19
C LEU A 162 -16.33 -28.08 -11.21
N THR A 163 -16.08 -26.98 -11.92
CA THR A 163 -17.04 -26.35 -12.86
C THR A 163 -16.76 -26.71 -14.32
N GLY A 164 -15.63 -27.35 -14.61
CA GLY A 164 -15.17 -27.61 -15.97
C GLY A 164 -14.51 -26.41 -16.66
N SER A 165 -14.43 -25.25 -16.00
CA SER A 165 -13.81 -24.03 -16.55
C SER A 165 -12.89 -23.35 -15.52
N PRO A 166 -11.70 -22.84 -15.93
CA PRO A 166 -10.81 -22.11 -15.02
C PRO A 166 -11.40 -20.79 -14.49
N ILE A 167 -12.34 -20.21 -15.23
CA ILE A 167 -13.01 -18.94 -14.94
C ILE A 167 -14.51 -19.20 -14.87
N GLU A 168 -15.20 -18.53 -13.96
CA GLU A 168 -16.65 -18.55 -13.86
C GLU A 168 -17.29 -17.75 -15.01
N ILE A 169 -17.83 -18.49 -15.98
CA ILE A 169 -18.63 -17.95 -17.09
C ILE A 169 -20.12 -18.24 -16.87
N HIS A 170 -20.42 -19.28 -16.10
CA HIS A 170 -21.75 -19.71 -15.70
C HIS A 170 -21.76 -20.04 -14.20
N PRO A 171 -22.87 -19.82 -13.47
CA PRO A 171 -24.19 -19.35 -13.95
C PRO A 171 -24.26 -17.87 -14.33
N SER A 172 -23.36 -17.04 -13.80
CA SER A 172 -23.19 -15.64 -14.18
C SER A 172 -21.70 -15.34 -14.38
N PHE A 173 -21.39 -14.35 -15.21
CA PHE A 173 -20.01 -13.97 -15.46
C PHE A 173 -19.43 -13.27 -14.21
N ASN A 174 -18.30 -13.77 -13.69
CA ASN A 174 -17.57 -13.10 -12.63
C ASN A 174 -16.77 -11.91 -13.20
N PRO A 175 -17.10 -10.65 -12.85
CA PRO A 175 -16.42 -9.48 -13.39
C PRO A 175 -14.92 -9.41 -13.06
N MET A 176 -14.46 -10.12 -12.03
CA MET A 176 -13.05 -10.15 -11.60
C MET A 176 -12.20 -11.12 -12.43
N ILE A 177 -12.81 -11.88 -13.36
CA ILE A 177 -12.16 -12.90 -14.20
C ILE A 177 -11.45 -13.93 -13.31
N GLY A 178 -12.24 -14.77 -12.63
CA GLY A 178 -11.73 -15.67 -11.60
C GLY A 178 -12.61 -16.87 -11.32
N PRO A 179 -12.29 -17.62 -10.25
CA PRO A 179 -13.09 -18.76 -9.80
C PRO A 179 -14.46 -18.32 -9.30
N SER A 180 -15.38 -19.28 -9.16
CA SER A 180 -16.70 -19.03 -8.61
C SER A 180 -16.64 -18.70 -7.11
N PRO A 181 -17.47 -17.78 -6.59
CA PRO A 181 -17.63 -17.54 -5.16
C PRO A 181 -17.89 -18.80 -4.35
N TYR A 182 -18.60 -19.79 -4.89
CA TYR A 182 -18.89 -21.05 -4.20
C TYR A 182 -17.63 -21.92 -4.03
N VAL A 183 -16.75 -21.94 -5.04
CA VAL A 183 -15.44 -22.59 -4.96
C VAL A 183 -14.55 -21.87 -3.94
N LEU A 184 -14.58 -20.53 -3.92
CA LEU A 184 -13.83 -19.74 -2.94
C LEU A 184 -14.32 -20.00 -1.50
N ILE A 185 -15.63 -20.12 -1.27
CA ILE A 185 -16.18 -20.54 0.04
C ILE A 185 -15.65 -21.92 0.41
N ASN A 186 -15.67 -22.87 -0.51
CA ASN A 186 -15.14 -24.22 -0.28
C ASN A 186 -13.61 -24.23 -0.04
N MET A 187 -12.88 -23.21 -0.52
CA MET A 187 -11.44 -23.05 -0.27
C MET A 187 -11.09 -22.28 1.01
N GLY A 188 -12.08 -21.72 1.70
CA GLY A 188 -11.87 -21.06 2.99
C GLY A 188 -12.09 -19.56 2.98
N ALA A 189 -12.74 -18.98 1.96
CA ALA A 189 -13.15 -17.57 1.98
C ALA A 189 -14.03 -17.24 3.20
N ARG A 190 -14.03 -15.98 3.64
CA ARG A 190 -14.86 -15.58 4.78
C ARG A 190 -16.32 -15.73 4.41
N TYR A 191 -17.03 -16.59 5.13
CA TYR A 191 -18.45 -16.84 4.95
C TYR A 191 -19.09 -17.13 6.32
N PRO A 192 -19.83 -16.18 6.91
CA PRO A 192 -20.31 -16.29 8.30
C PRO A 192 -21.11 -17.55 8.61
N ALA A 193 -21.91 -18.07 7.66
CA ALA A 193 -22.70 -19.29 7.87
C ALA A 193 -21.83 -20.55 8.09
N CYS A 194 -20.58 -20.58 7.61
CA CYS A 194 -19.64 -21.66 7.89
C CYS A 194 -18.94 -21.50 9.25
N MET A 195 -19.09 -20.35 9.90
CA MET A 195 -18.27 -19.95 11.05
C MET A 195 -19.05 -19.94 12.36
N HIS A 196 -20.36 -19.66 12.34
CA HIS A 196 -21.25 -19.71 13.50
C HIS A 196 -22.72 -19.86 13.07
N ASN A 197 -23.61 -20.14 14.03
CA ASN A 197 -25.05 -20.14 13.79
C ASN A 197 -25.57 -18.72 13.53
N MET A 198 -26.37 -18.56 12.48
CA MET A 198 -26.91 -17.30 12.02
C MET A 198 -28.45 -17.26 12.03
N PRO A 199 -29.03 -16.08 12.25
CA PRO A 199 -30.47 -15.91 12.20
C PRO A 199 -30.93 -15.93 10.74
N ASN A 200 -32.13 -16.43 10.51
CA ASN A 200 -32.72 -16.74 9.22
C ASN A 200 -32.02 -17.87 8.43
N ILE A 201 -31.05 -18.56 9.05
CA ILE A 201 -30.45 -19.79 8.49
C ILE A 201 -30.79 -20.97 9.39
N GLN A 202 -30.37 -20.94 10.65
CA GLN A 202 -30.59 -22.05 11.59
C GLN A 202 -32.03 -22.10 12.14
N ASN A 203 -32.69 -20.95 12.29
CA ASN A 203 -34.09 -20.86 12.74
C ASN A 203 -35.09 -20.73 11.59
N ALA A 204 -34.71 -21.12 10.37
CA ALA A 204 -35.58 -21.06 9.21
C ALA A 204 -36.70 -22.12 9.31
N SER A 205 -37.93 -21.74 8.97
CA SER A 205 -39.08 -22.66 8.92
C SER A 205 -39.02 -23.62 7.72
N VAL A 206 -38.18 -23.32 6.73
CA VAL A 206 -37.99 -24.10 5.51
C VAL A 206 -36.54 -24.56 5.41
N GLU A 207 -36.34 -25.68 4.71
CA GLU A 207 -34.99 -26.15 4.41
C GLU A 207 -34.31 -25.20 3.43
N ILE A 208 -33.15 -24.68 3.82
CA ILE A 208 -32.34 -23.80 2.98
C ILE A 208 -31.32 -24.66 2.25
N SER A 209 -31.18 -24.42 0.96
CA SER A 209 -30.16 -25.07 0.13
C SER A 209 -29.24 -24.02 -0.48
N TRP A 210 -27.97 -24.40 -0.66
CA TRP A 210 -26.94 -23.51 -1.19
C TRP A 210 -26.50 -23.96 -2.57
N PRO A 211 -26.05 -23.06 -3.45
CA PRO A 211 -25.43 -23.48 -4.70
C PRO A 211 -24.17 -24.32 -4.44
N CYS A 212 -24.06 -25.46 -5.11
CA CYS A 212 -22.90 -26.33 -5.00
C CYS A 212 -21.63 -25.64 -5.53
N PRO A 213 -20.43 -26.00 -5.03
CA PRO A 213 -19.17 -25.55 -5.62
C PRO A 213 -18.99 -25.90 -7.11
N ASN A 214 -19.69 -26.93 -7.60
CA ASN A 214 -19.69 -27.34 -9.02
C ASN A 214 -20.89 -26.80 -9.81
N ALA A 215 -21.69 -25.90 -9.23
CA ALA A 215 -22.88 -25.37 -9.88
C ALA A 215 -22.51 -24.50 -11.09
N THR A 216 -22.99 -24.90 -12.27
CA THR A 216 -22.83 -24.16 -13.54
C THR A 216 -24.16 -23.64 -14.10
N SER A 217 -25.27 -23.85 -13.40
CA SER A 217 -26.62 -23.41 -13.77
C SER A 217 -27.29 -22.77 -12.55
N THR A 218 -28.31 -21.93 -12.77
CA THR A 218 -29.18 -21.40 -11.70
C THR A 218 -30.41 -22.28 -11.45
N THR A 219 -30.65 -23.30 -12.29
CA THR A 219 -31.85 -24.14 -12.26
C THR A 219 -31.51 -25.63 -12.35
N GLY A 220 -32.19 -26.45 -11.54
CA GLY A 220 -32.05 -27.90 -11.49
C GLY A 220 -31.75 -28.44 -10.09
N ALA A 221 -32.22 -29.65 -9.76
CA ALA A 221 -32.05 -30.27 -8.44
C ALA A 221 -30.60 -30.66 -8.11
N SER A 222 -29.72 -30.77 -9.12
CA SER A 222 -28.29 -31.05 -8.96
C SER A 222 -27.44 -29.79 -8.75
N VAL A 223 -28.06 -28.61 -8.66
CA VAL A 223 -27.39 -27.31 -8.51
C VAL A 223 -27.21 -26.93 -7.04
N THR A 224 -28.02 -27.49 -6.15
CA THR A 224 -28.01 -27.14 -4.74
C THR A 224 -27.47 -28.27 -3.86
N CYS A 225 -26.75 -27.90 -2.80
CA CYS A 225 -26.18 -28.80 -1.80
C CYS A 225 -26.46 -28.32 -0.37
N SER A 226 -26.06 -29.16 0.57
CA SER A 226 -26.06 -28.83 1.99
C SER A 226 -25.01 -27.77 2.33
N LEU A 227 -25.16 -27.11 3.47
CA LEU A 227 -24.19 -26.13 3.95
C LEU A 227 -22.79 -26.75 4.14
N SER A 228 -22.74 -28.00 4.62
CA SER A 228 -21.50 -28.73 4.85
C SER A 228 -20.70 -28.96 3.56
N ASP A 229 -21.39 -29.23 2.44
CA ASP A 229 -20.75 -29.43 1.13
C ASP A 229 -20.20 -28.11 0.56
N LEU A 230 -20.95 -27.02 0.72
CA LEU A 230 -20.50 -25.69 0.31
C LEU A 230 -19.27 -25.26 1.11
N CYS A 231 -19.35 -25.33 2.44
CA CYS A 231 -18.27 -24.91 3.34
C CYS A 231 -17.02 -25.78 3.19
N GLY A 232 -17.18 -27.08 2.94
CA GLY A 232 -16.06 -28.02 2.97
C GLY A 232 -15.42 -28.10 4.37
N PHE A 233 -14.17 -28.58 4.43
CA PHE A 233 -13.35 -28.68 5.65
C PHE A 233 -13.91 -29.49 6.85
N ASN A 234 -14.99 -30.25 6.69
CA ASN A 234 -15.71 -30.93 7.79
C ASN A 234 -16.11 -29.97 8.93
N GLY A 235 -16.87 -30.45 9.91
CA GLY A 235 -17.19 -29.68 11.12
C GLY A 235 -18.21 -28.54 10.93
N VAL A 236 -18.98 -28.57 9.84
CA VAL A 236 -20.14 -27.69 9.65
C VAL A 236 -21.40 -28.55 9.63
N PRO A 237 -22.27 -28.45 10.65
CA PRO A 237 -23.54 -29.16 10.68
C PRO A 237 -24.53 -28.54 9.70
N ASN A 238 -25.36 -29.38 9.10
CA ASN A 238 -26.40 -28.92 8.18
C ASN A 238 -27.61 -28.42 8.95
N PRO A 239 -28.11 -27.21 8.66
CA PRO A 239 -29.34 -26.72 9.27
C PRO A 239 -30.53 -27.54 8.78
N HIS A 240 -31.55 -27.67 9.62
CA HIS A 240 -32.80 -28.35 9.29
C HIS A 240 -33.99 -27.42 9.46
N ALA A 241 -35.08 -27.71 8.75
CA ALA A 241 -36.32 -26.94 8.88
C ALA A 241 -36.82 -26.97 10.34
N GLY A 242 -37.19 -25.80 10.86
CA GLY A 242 -37.66 -25.64 12.24
C GLY A 242 -36.55 -25.76 13.30
N GLY A 243 -35.28 -25.62 12.92
CA GLY A 243 -34.16 -25.57 13.86
C GLY A 243 -34.15 -24.32 14.75
N SER A 244 -33.15 -24.26 15.63
CA SER A 244 -32.89 -23.12 16.52
C SER A 244 -31.50 -22.57 16.30
N ILE A 245 -31.33 -21.27 16.56
CA ILE A 245 -30.01 -20.63 16.55
C ILE A 245 -29.06 -21.20 17.63
N THR A 246 -29.63 -21.85 18.64
CA THR A 246 -28.89 -22.50 19.73
C THR A 246 -28.51 -23.95 19.42
N ASP A 247 -28.80 -24.44 18.22
CA ASP A 247 -28.53 -25.84 17.85
C ASP A 247 -27.04 -26.17 17.95
N GLN A 248 -26.76 -27.37 18.45
CA GLN A 248 -25.41 -27.90 18.64
C GLN A 248 -25.26 -29.26 17.95
N PRO A 249 -24.09 -29.57 17.36
CA PRO A 249 -22.93 -28.68 17.24
C PRO A 249 -23.21 -27.46 16.36
N ALA A 250 -22.52 -26.34 16.60
CA ALA A 250 -22.56 -25.16 15.73
C ALA A 250 -21.38 -25.18 14.73
N PRO A 251 -21.49 -24.53 13.55
CA PRO A 251 -20.35 -24.30 12.67
C PRO A 251 -19.21 -23.61 13.42
N ASN A 252 -17.96 -24.02 13.18
CA ASN A 252 -16.78 -23.47 13.88
C ASN A 252 -15.51 -23.43 13.00
N GLN A 253 -15.61 -22.83 11.82
CA GLN A 253 -14.47 -22.66 10.91
C GLN A 253 -13.76 -21.31 11.13
N TRP A 254 -13.25 -21.07 12.35
CA TRP A 254 -12.63 -19.80 12.75
C TRP A 254 -11.41 -19.38 11.90
N TRP A 255 -10.72 -20.34 11.28
CA TRP A 255 -9.60 -20.08 10.38
C TRP A 255 -9.99 -19.27 9.13
N ARG A 256 -11.30 -19.13 8.85
CA ARG A 256 -11.84 -18.23 7.83
C ARG A 256 -11.66 -16.74 8.15
N PHE A 257 -11.02 -16.38 9.26
CA PHE A 257 -10.46 -15.03 9.48
C PHE A 257 -9.02 -14.88 8.98
N ILE A 258 -8.33 -15.97 8.65
CA ILE A 258 -6.91 -15.99 8.28
C ILE A 258 -6.72 -16.44 6.83
N ILE A 259 -7.28 -17.60 6.46
CA ILE A 259 -7.13 -18.18 5.12
C ILE A 259 -7.51 -17.21 4.00
N PRO A 260 -8.61 -16.43 4.09
CA PRO A 260 -9.01 -15.57 2.98
C PRO A 260 -8.01 -14.45 2.65
N ILE A 261 -7.03 -14.16 3.50
CA ILE A 261 -5.95 -13.20 3.21
C ILE A 261 -5.19 -13.63 1.95
N PHE A 262 -5.06 -14.93 1.71
CA PHE A 262 -4.30 -15.48 0.59
C PHE A 262 -5.16 -15.79 -0.64
N LEU A 263 -6.49 -15.84 -0.47
CA LEU A 263 -7.44 -16.17 -1.53
C LEU A 263 -7.80 -14.94 -2.35
N HIS A 264 -8.11 -15.08 -3.64
CA HIS A 264 -8.45 -13.96 -4.53
C HIS A 264 -9.62 -14.25 -5.47
N ALA A 265 -10.50 -13.26 -5.62
CA ALA A 265 -11.72 -13.39 -6.43
C ALA A 265 -11.48 -13.45 -7.96
N GLY A 266 -10.27 -13.16 -8.44
CA GLY A 266 -9.93 -13.20 -9.86
C GLY A 266 -8.65 -12.45 -10.22
N ILE A 267 -8.29 -12.50 -11.51
CA ILE A 267 -7.03 -11.96 -12.06
C ILE A 267 -6.92 -10.46 -11.83
N ILE A 268 -8.01 -9.72 -12.01
CA ILE A 268 -8.02 -8.27 -11.81
C ILE A 268 -7.75 -7.95 -10.33
N HIS A 269 -8.41 -8.69 -9.43
CA HIS A 269 -8.29 -8.49 -7.99
C HIS A 269 -6.86 -8.78 -7.49
N ILE A 270 -6.28 -9.94 -7.84
CA ILE A 270 -4.89 -10.24 -7.46
C ILE A 270 -3.89 -9.28 -8.12
N GLY A 271 -4.14 -8.86 -9.37
CA GLY A 271 -3.27 -7.90 -10.07
C GLY A 271 -3.15 -6.56 -9.34
N PHE A 272 -4.27 -5.97 -8.90
CA PHE A 272 -4.26 -4.74 -8.11
C PHE A 272 -3.62 -4.93 -6.72
N ASN A 273 -3.94 -6.04 -6.04
CA ASN A 273 -3.36 -6.34 -4.74
C ASN A 273 -1.84 -6.49 -4.82
N LEU A 274 -1.34 -7.26 -5.80
CA LEU A 274 0.10 -7.43 -6.02
C LEU A 274 0.78 -6.11 -6.43
N LEU A 275 0.13 -5.28 -7.23
CA LEU A 275 0.66 -3.95 -7.58
C LEU A 275 0.88 -3.11 -6.32
N LEU A 276 -0.13 -2.98 -5.45
CA LEU A 276 -0.03 -2.23 -4.19
C LEU A 276 0.97 -2.88 -3.22
N GLN A 277 0.99 -4.21 -3.12
CA GLN A 277 1.90 -4.96 -2.26
C GLN A 277 3.37 -4.79 -2.68
N LEU A 278 3.67 -4.90 -3.97
CA LEU A 278 5.03 -4.82 -4.49
C LEU A 278 5.56 -3.38 -4.58
N THR A 279 4.67 -2.38 -4.61
CA THR A 279 5.03 -0.96 -4.58
C THR A 279 5.06 -0.43 -3.14
N LEU A 280 3.91 -0.24 -2.51
CA LEU A 280 3.79 0.33 -1.16
C LEU A 280 4.27 -0.64 -0.08
N GLY A 281 3.89 -1.92 -0.17
CA GLY A 281 4.30 -2.93 0.81
C GLY A 281 5.82 -3.08 0.89
N ARG A 282 6.50 -3.09 -0.25
CA ARG A 282 7.98 -3.10 -0.35
C ARG A 282 8.61 -1.89 0.37
N ASP A 283 8.08 -0.70 0.17
CA ASP A 283 8.63 0.51 0.78
C ASP A 283 8.39 0.55 2.30
N VAL A 284 7.22 0.08 2.75
CA VAL A 284 6.93 -0.06 4.19
C VAL A 284 7.79 -1.15 4.82
N GLU A 285 8.01 -2.31 4.17
CA GLU A 285 8.90 -3.36 4.70
C GLU A 285 10.33 -2.82 4.90
N LYS A 286 10.83 -2.00 3.97
CA LYS A 286 12.14 -1.35 4.15
C LYS A 286 12.14 -0.36 5.31
N LEU A 287 11.03 0.34 5.53
CA LEU A 287 10.88 1.35 6.58
C LEU A 287 10.87 0.71 7.99
N ILE A 288 9.99 -0.26 8.23
CA ILE A 288 9.78 -0.83 9.58
C ILE A 288 10.55 -2.13 9.82
N GLY A 289 11.00 -2.81 8.75
CA GLY A 289 11.67 -4.10 8.77
C GLY A 289 10.72 -5.29 8.67
N SER A 290 11.21 -6.41 8.14
CA SER A 290 10.46 -7.61 7.77
C SER A 290 9.54 -8.17 8.86
N VAL A 291 10.02 -8.35 10.10
CA VAL A 291 9.22 -8.93 11.19
C VAL A 291 8.02 -8.05 11.55
N ARG A 292 8.23 -6.73 11.65
CA ARG A 292 7.16 -5.78 11.97
C ARG A 292 6.17 -5.67 10.83
N PHE A 293 6.67 -5.70 9.59
CA PHE A 293 5.82 -5.75 8.41
C PHE A 293 4.91 -6.99 8.44
N ALA A 294 5.45 -8.19 8.70
CA ALA A 294 4.66 -9.41 8.80
C ALA A 294 3.56 -9.33 9.87
N ILE A 295 3.89 -8.81 11.07
CA ILE A 295 2.93 -8.63 12.16
C ILE A 295 1.81 -7.68 11.74
N VAL A 296 2.14 -6.51 11.18
CA VAL A 296 1.13 -5.54 10.74
C VAL A 296 0.27 -6.13 9.65
N TYR A 297 0.89 -6.77 8.65
CA TYR A 297 0.19 -7.32 7.50
C TYR A 297 -0.85 -8.37 7.94
N LEU A 298 -0.44 -9.35 8.74
CA LEU A 298 -1.35 -10.39 9.22
C LEU A 298 -2.39 -9.83 10.20
N ALA A 299 -1.98 -8.98 11.15
CA ALA A 299 -2.90 -8.42 12.12
C ALA A 299 -3.97 -7.52 11.48
N ALA A 300 -3.59 -6.70 10.49
CA ALA A 300 -4.53 -5.86 9.74
C ALA A 300 -5.50 -6.70 8.91
N GLY A 301 -5.02 -7.75 8.22
CA GLY A 301 -5.88 -8.66 7.49
C GLY A 301 -6.89 -9.39 8.39
N ILE A 302 -6.42 -9.97 9.50
CA ILE A 302 -7.26 -10.71 10.45
C ILE A 302 -8.29 -9.78 11.11
N PHE A 303 -7.84 -8.63 11.65
CA PHE A 303 -8.75 -7.68 12.27
C PHE A 303 -9.76 -7.13 11.26
N GLY A 304 -9.34 -6.90 10.01
CA GLY A 304 -10.22 -6.58 8.89
C GLY A 304 -11.32 -7.63 8.73
N PHE A 305 -10.97 -8.89 8.56
CA PHE A 305 -11.97 -9.96 8.39
C PHE A 305 -12.87 -10.16 9.61
N VAL A 306 -12.37 -9.92 10.82
CA VAL A 306 -13.19 -9.95 12.04
C VAL A 306 -14.22 -8.80 12.03
N LEU A 307 -13.81 -7.59 11.68
CA LEU A 307 -14.73 -6.46 11.54
C LEU A 307 -15.75 -6.71 10.42
N GLY A 308 -15.29 -7.23 9.27
CA GLY A 308 -16.12 -7.65 8.16
C GLY A 308 -17.12 -8.76 8.52
N GLY A 309 -16.71 -9.73 9.35
CA GLY A 309 -17.58 -10.78 9.86
C GLY A 309 -18.79 -10.24 10.62
N ASN A 310 -18.59 -9.17 11.39
CA ASN A 310 -19.64 -8.55 12.20
C ASN A 310 -20.60 -7.67 11.38
N TYR A 311 -20.08 -6.94 10.40
CA TYR A 311 -20.82 -5.82 9.79
C TYR A 311 -21.04 -5.92 8.28
N ALA A 312 -20.31 -6.77 7.56
CA ALA A 312 -20.56 -6.95 6.13
C ALA A 312 -21.88 -7.68 5.89
N ALA A 313 -22.42 -7.54 4.68
CA ALA A 313 -23.63 -8.23 4.27
C ALA A 313 -23.47 -9.77 4.39
N ASN A 314 -24.47 -10.43 4.96
CA ASN A 314 -24.53 -11.88 5.04
C ASN A 314 -24.71 -12.49 3.65
N GLY A 315 -24.23 -13.71 3.46
CA GLY A 315 -24.44 -14.47 2.23
C GLY A 315 -23.48 -14.15 1.09
N ILE A 316 -22.56 -13.19 1.28
CA ILE A 316 -21.51 -12.85 0.33
C ILE A 316 -20.16 -13.34 0.85
N ALA A 317 -19.41 -14.05 0.01
CA ALA A 317 -18.05 -14.47 0.32
C ALA A 317 -17.09 -13.28 0.23
N SER A 318 -16.11 -13.24 1.15
CA SER A 318 -15.07 -12.21 1.14
C SER A 318 -13.67 -12.83 1.19
N CYS A 319 -12.76 -12.31 0.37
CA CYS A 319 -11.38 -12.76 0.28
C CYS A 319 -10.45 -11.62 -0.17
N GLY A 320 -9.15 -11.88 -0.16
CA GLY A 320 -8.11 -10.97 -0.62
C GLY A 320 -7.29 -10.38 0.53
N CYS A 321 -6.05 -10.06 0.23
CA CYS A 321 -5.16 -9.40 1.18
C CYS A 321 -5.40 -7.88 1.32
N SER A 322 -6.44 -7.35 0.67
CA SER A 322 -6.72 -5.91 0.63
C SER A 322 -6.87 -5.29 2.02
N GLY A 323 -7.46 -5.98 3.00
CA GLY A 323 -7.46 -5.54 4.40
C GLY A 323 -6.05 -5.32 4.97
N SER A 324 -5.12 -6.23 4.68
CA SER A 324 -3.71 -6.09 5.04
C SER A 324 -3.07 -4.87 4.36
N LEU A 325 -3.37 -4.65 3.08
CA LEU A 325 -2.87 -3.52 2.30
C LEU A 325 -3.40 -2.17 2.78
N PHE A 326 -4.65 -2.10 3.23
CA PHE A 326 -5.19 -0.92 3.92
C PHE A 326 -4.44 -0.64 5.23
N GLY A 327 -4.01 -1.68 5.95
CA GLY A 327 -3.12 -1.53 7.09
C GLY A 327 -1.76 -0.94 6.71
N ILE A 328 -1.21 -1.33 5.56
CA ILE A 328 0.01 -0.75 5.00
C ILE A 328 -0.21 0.72 4.61
N LEU A 329 -1.33 1.05 3.94
CA LEU A 329 -1.73 2.42 3.59
C LEU A 329 -1.82 3.33 4.83
N ALA A 330 -2.36 2.81 5.93
CA ALA A 330 -2.41 3.53 7.21
C ALA A 330 -1.01 3.86 7.75
N ILE A 331 -0.04 2.94 7.60
CA ILE A 331 1.35 3.20 8.00
C ILE A 331 2.00 4.25 7.09
N THR A 332 1.78 4.20 5.78
CA THR A 332 2.30 5.23 4.86
C THR A 332 1.70 6.60 5.16
N LEU A 333 0.41 6.67 5.49
CA LEU A 333 -0.23 7.90 5.95
C LEU A 333 0.41 8.41 7.24
N LEU A 334 0.62 7.56 8.24
CA LEU A 334 1.26 7.96 9.50
C LEU A 334 2.71 8.42 9.30
N ASP A 335 3.48 7.75 8.45
CA ASP A 335 4.85 8.17 8.10
C ASP A 335 4.85 9.56 7.44
N LEU A 336 3.93 9.80 6.50
CA LEU A 336 3.75 11.10 5.86
C LEU A 336 3.41 12.19 6.89
N LEU A 337 2.49 11.92 7.82
CA LEU A 337 2.12 12.86 8.88
C LEU A 337 3.28 13.16 9.83
N TYR A 338 4.09 12.14 10.17
CA TYR A 338 5.24 12.32 11.06
C TYR A 338 6.39 13.07 10.40
N THR A 339 6.54 12.93 9.08
CA THR A 339 7.60 13.55 8.27
C THR A 339 7.11 14.75 7.46
N TRP A 340 5.93 15.29 7.77
CA TRP A 340 5.24 16.31 6.97
C TRP A 340 6.12 17.50 6.60
N ARG A 341 6.93 17.99 7.55
CA ARG A 341 7.82 19.15 7.38
C ARG A 341 9.11 18.83 6.62
N GLU A 342 9.48 17.56 6.52
CA GLU A 342 10.70 17.09 5.86
C GLU A 342 10.44 16.72 4.39
N ARG A 343 9.18 16.43 4.05
CA ARG A 343 8.75 16.07 2.70
C ARG A 343 8.74 17.30 1.79
N LYS A 344 9.21 17.12 0.56
CA LYS A 344 9.26 18.19 -0.44
C LYS A 344 7.87 18.66 -0.88
N SER A 345 6.90 17.75 -0.95
CA SER A 345 5.53 18.03 -1.42
C SER A 345 4.49 17.19 -0.66
N PRO A 346 4.30 17.43 0.65
CA PRO A 346 3.46 16.58 1.49
C PRO A 346 1.99 16.56 1.07
N ILE A 347 1.47 17.66 0.54
CA ILE A 347 0.08 17.75 0.05
C ILE A 347 -0.13 16.83 -1.16
N LYS A 348 0.85 16.76 -2.09
CA LYS A 348 0.74 15.88 -3.26
C LYS A 348 0.73 14.42 -2.82
N ASP A 349 1.65 14.05 -1.91
CA ASP A 349 1.73 12.70 -1.36
C ASP A 349 0.42 12.32 -0.64
N LEU A 350 -0.17 13.25 0.11
CA LEU A 350 -1.47 13.05 0.77
C LEU A 350 -2.60 12.84 -0.24
N LEU A 351 -2.65 13.63 -1.31
CA LEU A 351 -3.67 13.48 -2.36
C LEU A 351 -3.57 12.13 -3.07
N PHE A 352 -2.35 11.62 -3.32
CA PHE A 352 -2.16 10.27 -3.86
C PHE A 352 -2.68 9.19 -2.90
N ILE A 353 -2.35 9.28 -1.61
CA ILE A 353 -2.86 8.31 -0.61
C ILE A 353 -4.40 8.36 -0.53
N ILE A 354 -5.00 9.55 -0.54
CA ILE A 354 -6.46 9.70 -0.54
C ILE A 354 -7.06 9.10 -1.81
N ALA A 355 -6.45 9.34 -2.97
CA ALA A 355 -6.90 8.75 -4.23
C ALA A 355 -6.84 7.21 -4.18
N ASP A 356 -5.74 6.64 -3.68
CA ASP A 356 -5.59 5.18 -3.52
C ASP A 356 -6.68 4.61 -2.60
N VAL A 357 -6.96 5.27 -1.48
CA VAL A 357 -8.03 4.88 -0.55
C VAL A 357 -9.40 4.93 -1.24
N VAL A 358 -9.72 6.02 -1.95
CA VAL A 358 -11.01 6.17 -2.64
C VAL A 358 -11.17 5.11 -3.74
N ILE A 359 -10.14 4.89 -4.56
CA ILE A 359 -10.15 3.86 -5.60
C ILE A 359 -10.37 2.48 -4.97
N ALA A 360 -9.67 2.17 -3.89
CA ALA A 360 -9.79 0.89 -3.21
C ALA A 360 -11.18 0.67 -2.59
N PHE A 361 -11.82 1.72 -2.04
CA PHE A 361 -13.21 1.64 -1.56
C PHE A 361 -14.22 1.44 -2.70
N VAL A 362 -14.01 2.09 -3.85
CA VAL A 362 -14.85 1.90 -5.04
C VAL A 362 -14.70 0.47 -5.56
N LEU A 363 -13.47 -0.05 -5.63
CA LEU A 363 -13.23 -1.45 -5.98
C LEU A 363 -13.83 -2.41 -4.94
N GLY A 364 -13.87 -2.00 -3.67
CA GLY A 364 -14.50 -2.76 -2.59
C GLY A 364 -16.02 -2.92 -2.70
N LEU A 365 -16.67 -2.26 -3.65
CA LEU A 365 -18.09 -2.47 -4.01
C LEU A 365 -18.28 -3.64 -5.00
N LEU A 366 -17.20 -4.19 -5.54
CA LEU A 366 -17.25 -5.34 -6.45
C LEU A 366 -17.38 -6.66 -5.67
N PRO A 367 -17.97 -7.71 -6.28
CA PRO A 367 -18.19 -8.99 -5.61
C PRO A 367 -16.86 -9.63 -5.18
N GLY A 368 -16.85 -10.18 -3.97
CA GLY A 368 -15.67 -10.82 -3.36
C GLY A 368 -14.81 -9.90 -2.49
N LEU A 369 -15.06 -8.59 -2.50
CA LEU A 369 -14.40 -7.60 -1.65
C LEU A 369 -15.30 -7.15 -0.50
N ASP A 370 -14.68 -6.58 0.54
CA ASP A 370 -15.38 -6.18 1.75
C ASP A 370 -14.81 -4.87 2.32
N ASN A 371 -15.60 -3.79 2.16
CA ASN A 371 -15.25 -2.47 2.67
C ASN A 371 -15.14 -2.40 4.20
N PHE A 372 -15.87 -3.23 4.96
CA PHE A 372 -15.66 -3.32 6.41
C PHE A 372 -14.31 -3.96 6.73
N SER A 373 -13.88 -4.93 5.93
CA SER A 373 -12.53 -5.50 6.06
C SER A 373 -11.43 -4.48 5.74
N HIS A 374 -11.66 -3.59 4.75
CA HIS A 374 -10.75 -2.47 4.46
C HIS A 374 -10.66 -1.47 5.62
N ILE A 375 -11.82 -1.07 6.17
CA ILE A 375 -11.88 -0.16 7.33
C ILE A 375 -11.15 -0.77 8.53
N GLY A 376 -11.42 -2.05 8.84
CA GLY A 376 -10.79 -2.74 9.96
C GLY A 376 -9.27 -2.85 9.78
N GLY A 377 -8.83 -3.20 8.58
CA GLY A 377 -7.40 -3.23 8.25
C GLY A 377 -6.72 -1.87 8.41
N PHE A 378 -7.35 -0.79 7.93
CA PHE A 378 -6.85 0.58 8.08
C PHE A 378 -6.76 1.01 9.55
N LEU A 379 -7.80 0.75 10.35
CA LEU A 379 -7.81 1.07 11.79
C LEU A 379 -6.71 0.32 12.54
N MET A 380 -6.57 -0.99 12.30
CA MET A 380 -5.50 -1.80 12.88
C MET A 380 -4.12 -1.30 12.46
N GLY A 381 -3.95 -0.95 11.18
CA GLY A 381 -2.73 -0.34 10.66
C GLY A 381 -2.36 0.99 11.32
N LEU A 382 -3.36 1.85 11.60
CA LEU A 382 -3.13 3.10 12.33
C LEU A 382 -2.63 2.84 13.76
N VAL A 383 -3.29 1.94 14.49
CA VAL A 383 -2.92 1.62 15.88
C VAL A 383 -1.52 1.01 15.93
N LEU A 384 -1.25 -0.02 15.11
CA LEU A 384 0.06 -0.66 15.07
C LEU A 384 1.13 0.29 14.53
N GLY A 385 0.79 1.16 13.57
CA GLY A 385 1.66 2.22 13.08
C GLY A 385 2.12 3.16 14.19
N VAL A 386 1.21 3.66 15.03
CA VAL A 386 1.55 4.51 16.20
C VAL A 386 2.49 3.79 17.17
N CYS A 387 2.31 2.48 17.35
CA CYS A 387 3.11 1.67 18.26
C CYS A 387 4.50 1.32 17.72
N ILE A 388 4.59 0.99 16.43
CA ILE A 388 5.79 0.45 15.79
C ILE A 388 6.67 1.55 15.19
N LEU A 389 6.09 2.60 14.62
CA LEU A 389 6.86 3.70 14.02
C LEU A 389 7.67 4.43 15.10
N ARG A 390 8.78 5.04 14.69
CA ARG A 390 9.61 5.82 15.62
C ARG A 390 8.83 7.08 16.04
N SER A 391 8.91 7.44 17.32
CA SER A 391 8.28 8.66 17.82
C SER A 391 8.77 9.88 17.03
N PRO A 392 7.89 10.84 16.69
CA PRO A 392 8.28 12.07 15.99
C PRO A 392 9.46 12.78 16.68
N ALA A 393 10.30 13.47 15.90
CA ALA A 393 11.51 14.14 16.41
C ALA A 393 11.23 15.09 17.61
N VAL A 394 10.05 15.72 17.60
CA VAL A 394 9.56 16.61 18.67
C VAL A 394 9.39 15.86 20.01
N VAL A 395 8.93 14.61 19.95
CA VAL A 395 8.67 13.75 21.13
C VAL A 395 9.95 13.02 21.58
N ALA A 396 10.83 12.68 20.64
CA ALA A 396 12.08 11.96 20.91
C ALA A 396 13.17 12.83 21.59
N SER A 397 13.03 14.16 21.54
CA SER A 397 13.99 15.13 22.06
C SER A 397 14.18 15.01 23.58
N ARG A 398 15.43 15.03 24.05
CA ARG A 398 15.76 15.03 25.50
C ARG A 398 15.67 16.44 26.10
N LYS A 399 15.43 16.56 27.41
CA LYS A 399 15.50 17.86 28.12
C LYS A 399 16.98 18.26 28.14
N HIS A 400 17.39 19.22 27.30
CA HIS A 400 18.67 19.93 27.29
C HIS A 400 19.94 19.13 27.68
N SER A 401 20.78 18.82 26.70
CA SER A 401 22.23 18.76 26.95
C SER A 401 22.78 20.18 26.77
N VAL A 402 22.84 20.95 27.85
CA VAL A 402 23.86 22.00 28.01
C VAL A 402 25.05 21.27 28.63
N VAL A 403 26.17 21.27 27.93
CA VAL A 403 27.57 21.38 28.41
C VAL A 403 28.51 20.88 27.30
N GLU A 404 29.36 21.83 26.88
CA GLU A 404 30.70 21.75 26.31
C GLU A 404 30.97 21.27 24.87
N GLN A 405 31.24 22.31 24.06
CA GLN A 405 32.29 22.42 23.06
C GLN A 405 33.60 21.72 23.49
N HIS A 406 33.73 20.41 23.20
CA HIS A 406 35.00 19.77 22.84
C HIS A 406 34.73 18.49 22.04
N GLY A 407 35.07 18.52 20.75
CA GLY A 407 35.60 17.36 20.02
C GLY A 407 34.75 16.09 19.81
N SER A 408 33.50 16.00 20.25
CA SER A 408 32.64 14.86 19.90
C SER A 408 31.25 15.32 19.51
N THR A 409 31.06 15.45 18.20
CA THR A 409 29.72 15.56 17.62
C THR A 409 28.95 14.30 18.00
N ALA A 410 28.14 14.38 19.05
CA ALA A 410 27.00 13.50 19.23
C ALA A 410 26.06 13.76 18.05
N ARG A 411 26.38 13.16 16.90
CA ARG A 411 25.53 13.11 15.74
C ARG A 411 24.21 12.56 16.24
N TYR A 412 23.19 13.40 16.16
CA TYR A 412 21.84 12.96 15.92
C TYR A 412 21.93 11.82 14.90
N SER A 413 21.62 10.60 15.34
CA SER A 413 21.46 9.47 14.43
C SER A 413 20.15 9.67 13.66
N GLY A 414 20.12 10.70 12.81
CA GLY A 414 19.39 10.62 11.56
C GLY A 414 19.86 9.36 10.87
N LEU A 415 18.91 8.59 10.34
CA LEU A 415 19.18 7.35 9.63
C LEU A 415 20.15 7.62 8.47
N SER A 416 21.44 7.43 8.72
CA SER A 416 22.33 6.93 7.69
C SER A 416 22.00 5.45 7.52
N HIS A 417 21.95 5.04 6.26
CA HIS A 417 21.64 3.70 5.77
C HIS A 417 21.92 2.58 6.77
N PRO A 418 20.97 1.64 6.99
CA PRO A 418 21.18 0.56 7.93
C PRO A 418 22.11 -0.47 7.30
N SER A 419 23.42 -0.25 7.42
CA SER A 419 24.45 -1.21 7.04
C SER A 419 24.68 -2.20 8.19
N SER A 420 24.61 -3.49 7.85
CA SER A 420 24.96 -4.66 8.65
C SER A 420 24.10 -5.03 9.87
N SER A 421 23.96 -6.34 10.06
CA SER A 421 23.36 -7.02 11.22
C SER A 421 24.08 -6.73 12.54
N ALA A 422 25.32 -6.25 12.50
CA ALA A 422 26.17 -5.98 13.66
C ALA A 422 25.58 -4.90 14.60
N HIS A 423 24.96 -3.84 14.05
CA HIS A 423 24.40 -2.75 14.88
C HIS A 423 23.14 -3.15 15.68
N ARG A 424 22.44 -4.22 15.28
CA ARG A 424 21.23 -4.68 16.00
C ARG A 424 21.59 -5.48 17.25
N GLU A 425 22.67 -6.25 17.19
CA GLU A 425 23.26 -6.94 18.35
C GLU A 425 23.84 -5.96 19.36
N GLU A 426 24.52 -4.90 18.90
CA GLU A 426 25.06 -3.86 19.80
C GLU A 426 23.96 -3.07 20.52
N GLY A 427 22.83 -2.78 19.87
CA GLY A 427 21.72 -2.07 20.51
C GLY A 427 21.06 -2.88 21.65
N LEU A 428 20.88 -4.19 21.45
CA LEU A 428 20.31 -5.07 22.47
C LEU A 428 21.31 -5.34 23.60
N LYS A 429 22.58 -5.62 23.27
CA LYS A 429 23.66 -5.79 24.25
C LYS A 429 23.92 -4.50 25.04
N GLY A 430 23.81 -3.33 24.41
CA GLY A 430 23.89 -2.02 25.05
C GLY A 430 22.73 -1.73 26.00
N PHE A 431 21.50 -2.10 25.62
CA PHE A 431 20.34 -2.00 26.53
C PHE A 431 20.47 -2.95 27.73
N LEU A 432 20.89 -4.21 27.49
CA LEU A 432 21.08 -5.20 28.56
C LEU A 432 22.19 -4.79 29.54
N ARG A 433 23.24 -4.12 29.07
CA ARG A 433 24.33 -3.63 29.93
C ARG A 433 23.93 -2.44 30.80
N ALA A 434 23.03 -1.58 30.34
CA ALA A 434 22.67 -0.36 31.08
C ALA A 434 21.20 0.06 30.84
N PRO A 435 20.21 -0.73 31.31
CA PRO A 435 18.80 -0.50 30.97
C PRO A 435 18.28 0.83 31.52
N LEU A 436 18.81 1.28 32.66
CA LEU A 436 18.39 2.54 33.30
C LEU A 436 18.81 3.79 32.49
N THR A 437 19.90 3.72 31.74
CA THR A 437 20.37 4.85 30.89
C THR A 437 19.44 5.12 29.71
N PHE A 438 18.64 4.12 29.29
CA PHE A 438 17.64 4.28 28.24
C PHE A 438 16.51 5.26 28.63
N PHE A 439 16.14 5.25 29.92
CA PHE A 439 15.05 6.04 30.50
C PHE A 439 15.48 7.39 31.06
N GLN A 440 16.78 7.61 31.28
CA GLN A 440 17.32 8.86 31.83
C GLN A 440 17.13 10.06 30.87
N ASN A 441 16.85 11.24 31.45
CA ASN A 441 16.79 12.54 30.78
C ASN A 441 15.74 12.68 29.65
N ARG A 442 14.63 11.94 29.73
CA ARG A 442 13.49 12.06 28.79
C ARG A 442 12.56 13.22 29.15
N LYS A 443 12.01 13.89 28.13
CA LYS A 443 10.95 14.89 28.31
C LYS A 443 9.66 14.23 28.82
N THR A 444 8.81 14.97 29.53
CA THR A 444 7.50 14.48 29.99
C THR A 444 6.62 14.00 28.83
N ILE A 445 6.69 14.69 27.69
CA ILE A 445 5.97 14.33 26.46
C ILE A 445 6.32 12.92 25.94
N TRP A 446 7.54 12.44 26.21
CA TRP A 446 7.97 11.09 25.82
C TRP A 446 7.23 10.02 26.64
N TRP A 447 7.05 10.24 27.94
CA TRP A 447 6.28 9.35 28.81
C TRP A 447 4.79 9.37 28.46
N SER A 448 4.22 10.54 28.20
CA SER A 448 2.84 10.65 27.70
C SER A 448 2.64 9.88 26.39
N TRP A 449 3.61 9.94 25.48
CA TRP A 449 3.57 9.19 24.23
C TRP A 449 3.64 7.67 24.42
N TRP A 450 4.44 7.20 25.38
CA TRP A 450 4.46 5.78 25.74
C TRP A 450 3.15 5.30 26.36
N LEU A 451 2.52 6.13 27.20
CA LEU A 451 1.18 5.84 27.73
C LEU A 451 0.14 5.75 26.61
N VAL A 452 0.19 6.66 25.62
CA VAL A 452 -0.69 6.59 24.44
C VAL A 452 -0.50 5.28 23.68
N ARG A 453 0.75 4.82 23.48
CA ARG A 453 1.02 3.53 22.82
C ARG A 453 0.48 2.34 23.61
N ALA A 454 0.72 2.32 24.91
CA ALA A 454 0.23 1.26 25.79
C ALA A 454 -1.31 1.23 25.79
N ALA A 455 -1.96 2.38 25.93
CA ALA A 455 -3.40 2.51 25.87
C ALA A 455 -3.97 2.07 24.51
N ALA A 456 -3.32 2.44 23.40
CA ALA A 456 -3.74 2.05 22.06
C ALA A 456 -3.66 0.53 21.84
N LEU A 457 -2.59 -0.13 22.33
CA LEU A 457 -2.48 -1.59 22.27
C LEU A 457 -3.56 -2.28 23.10
N ILE A 458 -3.83 -1.79 24.32
CA ILE A 458 -4.88 -2.33 25.18
C ILE A 458 -6.25 -2.14 24.52
N ALA A 459 -6.55 -0.95 24.01
CA ALA A 459 -7.81 -0.66 23.33
C ALA A 459 -8.01 -1.54 22.08
N CYS A 460 -6.93 -1.79 21.33
CA CYS A 460 -6.97 -2.70 20.18
C CYS A 460 -7.24 -4.15 20.59
N LEU A 461 -6.57 -4.64 21.64
CA LEU A 461 -6.79 -5.99 22.15
C LEU A 461 -8.23 -6.16 22.67
N VAL A 462 -8.72 -5.20 23.45
CA VAL A 462 -10.10 -5.18 23.95
C VAL A 462 -11.08 -5.11 22.78
N GLY A 463 -10.87 -4.23 21.81
CA GLY A 463 -11.70 -4.13 20.62
C GLY A 463 -11.73 -5.43 19.81
N PHE A 464 -10.59 -6.11 19.66
CA PHE A 464 -10.53 -7.41 18.98
C PHE A 464 -11.33 -8.48 19.73
N ILE A 465 -11.18 -8.57 21.05
CA ILE A 465 -11.94 -9.50 21.89
C ILE A 465 -13.43 -9.22 21.79
N LEU A 466 -13.84 -7.95 21.91
CA LEU A 466 -15.24 -7.55 21.81
C LEU A 466 -15.84 -7.84 20.43
N LEU A 467 -15.09 -7.66 19.34
CA LEU A 467 -15.57 -8.00 18.00
C LEU A 467 -15.72 -9.50 17.79
N ILE A 468 -14.79 -10.32 18.32
CA ILE A 468 -14.94 -11.78 18.29
C ILE A 468 -16.12 -12.21 19.15
N GLU A 469 -16.25 -11.65 20.35
CA GLU A 469 -17.37 -11.93 21.25
C GLU A 469 -18.70 -11.54 20.60
N ASN A 470 -18.80 -10.36 20.00
CA ASN A 470 -19.99 -9.90 19.27
C ASN A 470 -20.29 -10.74 18.02
N PHE A 471 -19.28 -11.34 17.39
CA PHE A 471 -19.47 -12.23 16.25
C PHE A 471 -20.11 -13.56 16.67
N TYR A 472 -19.73 -14.11 17.83
CA TYR A 472 -20.23 -15.41 18.32
C TYR A 472 -21.41 -15.30 19.31
N LYS A 473 -21.55 -14.18 20.03
CA LYS A 473 -22.68 -13.88 20.91
C LYS A 473 -23.60 -12.92 20.20
N GLU A 474 -24.80 -13.37 19.89
CA GLU A 474 -25.78 -12.51 19.24
C GLU A 474 -26.35 -11.45 20.18
N ASP A 475 -26.49 -10.24 19.65
CA ASP A 475 -27.68 -9.41 19.82
C ASP A 475 -28.17 -8.92 18.45
N ALA A 476 -29.47 -9.06 18.22
CA ALA A 476 -30.19 -8.82 16.97
C ALA A 476 -30.28 -7.34 16.53
N ASN A 477 -29.31 -6.50 16.86
CA ASN A 477 -29.25 -5.09 16.46
C ASN A 477 -28.18 -4.86 15.39
N ARG A 478 -28.33 -5.55 14.25
CA ARG A 478 -27.49 -5.28 13.08
C ARG A 478 -27.84 -3.90 12.50
N CYS A 479 -26.83 -3.06 12.26
CA CYS A 479 -27.04 -1.75 11.65
C CYS A 479 -27.79 -1.87 10.32
N SER A 480 -28.94 -1.20 10.21
CA SER A 480 -29.82 -1.24 9.03
C SER A 480 -29.15 -0.77 7.72
N TRP A 481 -28.08 0.00 7.83
CA TRP A 481 -27.35 0.60 6.72
C TRP A 481 -26.11 -0.20 6.28
N CYS A 482 -25.69 -1.24 7.02
CA CYS A 482 -24.50 -2.05 6.70
C CYS A 482 -24.52 -2.65 5.28
N LYS A 483 -25.71 -2.98 4.76
CA LYS A 483 -25.89 -3.52 3.40
C LYS A 483 -25.42 -2.59 2.28
N TYR A 484 -25.34 -1.28 2.54
CA TYR A 484 -24.98 -0.28 1.53
C TYR A 484 -23.47 -0.04 1.43
N LEU A 485 -22.69 -0.48 2.43
CA LEU A 485 -21.23 -0.33 2.41
C LEU A 485 -20.54 -1.41 1.58
N SER A 486 -21.13 -2.58 1.40
CA SER A 486 -20.51 -3.70 0.68
C SER A 486 -21.20 -4.05 -0.65
N CYS A 487 -22.34 -3.42 -0.97
CA CYS A 487 -23.12 -3.77 -2.15
C CYS A 487 -23.68 -2.55 -2.87
N LEU A 488 -23.37 -2.40 -4.16
CA LEU A 488 -24.27 -1.78 -5.12
C LEU A 488 -25.16 -2.91 -5.69
N PRO A 489 -26.47 -2.69 -5.92
CA PRO A 489 -27.26 -3.60 -6.73
C PRO A 489 -26.71 -3.53 -8.16
N VAL A 490 -25.87 -4.47 -8.53
CA VAL A 490 -25.43 -4.62 -9.92
C VAL A 490 -26.46 -5.53 -10.58
N ASN A 491 -27.37 -4.93 -11.34
CA ASN A 491 -28.46 -5.59 -12.07
C ASN A 491 -27.96 -6.61 -13.09
#